data_AF-A0AA86I656-F1
#
_entry.id   AF-A0AA86I656-F1
#
_cell.length_a   1.000
_cell.length_b   1.000
_cell.length_c   1.000
_cell.angle_alpha   90.00
_cell.angle_beta   90.00
_cell.angle_gamma   90.00
#
_symmetry.space_group_name_H-M   'P 1'
#
loop_
_entity.id
_entity.type
_entity.pdbx_description
1 polymer ?
#
loop_
_entity_poly.entity_id
_entity_poly.type
_entity_poly.pdbx_seq_one_letter_code
_entity_poly.pdbx_strand_id
1 'polypeptide(L)' 'MVSHFQVKPLYQNNRIPGWHISFYMNRVYYEADYLKDGQIVWKTAPSNQIDETQLIDYIHELMLFHVYE' A
#
# COMPACT_ATOMS: atom_id res chain seq x y z
N MET A 1 1.02 -8.26 12.13
CA MET A 1 2.31 -7.80 11.58
C MET A 1 2.25 -7.92 10.08
N VAL A 2 2.61 -6.85 9.37
CA VAL A 2 2.76 -6.86 7.91
C VAL A 2 4.06 -7.58 7.55
N SER A 3 4.05 -8.39 6.51
CA SER A 3 5.22 -9.13 6.03
C SER A 3 5.30 -9.08 4.51
N HIS A 4 6.53 -9.14 3.97
CA HIS A 4 6.79 -9.06 2.54
C HIS A 4 6.16 -7.83 1.87
N PHE A 5 6.29 -6.66 2.49
CA PHE A 5 5.82 -5.39 1.90
C PHE A 5 6.63 -5.09 0.63
N GLN A 6 5.96 -5.05 -0.50
CA GLN A 6 6.53 -4.72 -1.79
C GLN A 6 5.88 -3.45 -2.33
N VAL A 7 6.71 -2.58 -2.88
CA VAL A 7 6.29 -1.34 -3.53
C VAL A 7 6.79 -1.38 -4.97
N LYS A 8 5.90 -1.15 -5.93
CA LYS A 8 6.24 -1.05 -7.36
C LYS A 8 5.63 0.20 -7.96
N PRO A 9 6.30 0.92 -8.86
CA PRO A 9 5.68 2.05 -9.55
C PRO A 9 4.48 1.56 -10.37
N LEU A 10 3.34 2.24 -10.23
CA LEU A 10 2.11 1.94 -11.01
C LEU A 10 2.28 2.26 -12.49
N TYR A 11 3.10 3.26 -12.80
CA TYR A 11 3.29 3.76 -14.14
C TYR A 11 4.77 3.69 -14.52
N GLN A 12 5.05 3.20 -15.74
CA GLN A 12 6.41 3.18 -16.30
C GLN A 12 6.94 4.60 -16.60
N ASN A 13 6.02 5.54 -16.83
CA ASN A 13 6.36 6.94 -16.98
C ASN A 13 6.38 7.60 -15.58
N ASN A 14 7.57 7.98 -15.11
CA ASN A 14 7.81 8.76 -13.88
C ASN A 14 7.05 10.11 -13.79
N ARG A 15 6.21 10.45 -14.77
CA ARG A 15 5.36 11.65 -14.76
C ARG A 15 4.10 11.47 -13.93
N ILE A 16 3.64 10.23 -13.73
CA ILE A 16 2.44 9.94 -12.95
C ILE A 16 2.86 9.27 -11.65
N PRO A 17 2.84 9.98 -10.51
CA PRO A 17 3.15 9.39 -9.22
C PRO A 17 2.02 8.45 -8.78
N GLY A 18 2.40 7.23 -8.42
CA GLY A 18 1.53 6.17 -7.95
C GLY A 18 2.34 4.90 -7.73
N TRP A 19 2.01 4.16 -6.68
CA TRP A 19 2.69 2.93 -6.32
C TRP A 19 1.69 1.82 -6.08
N HIS A 20 1.93 0.68 -6.69
CA HIS A 20 1.27 -0.55 -6.35
C HIS A 20 1.96 -1.13 -5.12
N ILE A 21 1.18 -1.39 -4.07
CA ILE A 21 1.66 -2.01 -2.84
C ILE A 21 1.05 -3.40 -2.70
N SER A 22 1.86 -4.35 -2.28
CA SER A 22 1.40 -5.69 -1.94
C SER A 22 2.09 -6.23 -0.71
N PHE A 23 1.34 -6.93 0.13
CA PHE A 23 1.85 -7.46 1.39
C PHE A 23 0.98 -8.58 1.93
N TYR A 24 1.53 -9.30 2.91
CA TYR A 24 0.79 -10.30 3.66
C TYR A 24 0.52 -9.82 5.08
N MET A 25 -0.70 -10.03 5.55
CA MET A 25 -1.09 -9.81 6.95
C MET A 25 -2.01 -10.94 7.39
N ASN A 26 -1.72 -11.56 8.53
CA ASN A 26 -2.50 -12.68 9.07
C ASN A 26 -2.69 -13.86 8.08
N ARG A 27 -1.70 -14.11 7.20
CA ARG A 27 -1.75 -15.09 6.09
C ARG A 27 -2.75 -14.75 4.97
N VAL A 28 -3.30 -13.54 4.97
CA VAL A 28 -4.10 -12.98 3.88
C VAL A 28 -3.20 -12.08 3.05
N TYR A 29 -3.32 -12.22 1.72
CA TYR A 29 -2.62 -11.38 0.76
C TYR A 29 -3.46 -10.13 0.48
N TYR A 30 -2.82 -8.96 0.54
CA TYR A 30 -3.44 -7.67 0.27
C TYR A 30 -2.70 -6.97 -0.86
N GLU A 31 -3.49 -6.36 -1.73
CA GLU A 31 -3.04 -5.54 -2.85
C GLU A 31 -3.83 -4.24 -2.87
N ALA A 32 -3.09 -3.14 -3.02
CA ALA A 32 -3.69 -1.83 -3.18
C ALA A 32 -2.84 -0.94 -4.07
N ASP A 33 -3.46 0.10 -4.60
CA ASP A 33 -2.79 1.17 -5.32
C ASP A 33 -2.75 2.41 -4.41
N TYR A 34 -1.54 2.83 -4.05
CA TYR A 34 -1.25 4.05 -3.32
C TYR A 34 -1.05 5.19 -4.33
N LEU A 35 -1.97 6.15 -4.33
CA LEU A 35 -1.93 7.32 -5.20
C LEU A 35 -1.16 8.46 -4.53
N LYS A 36 -0.72 9.43 -5.34
CA LYS A 36 0.11 10.57 -4.90
C LYS A 36 -0.53 11.44 -3.82
N ASP A 37 -1.86 11.47 -3.78
CA ASP A 37 -2.69 12.21 -2.85
C ASP A 37 -2.89 11.48 -1.51
N GLY A 38 -2.29 10.29 -1.37
CA GLY A 38 -2.43 9.43 -0.20
C GLY A 38 -3.67 8.54 -0.25
N GLN A 39 -4.44 8.58 -1.33
CA GLN A 39 -5.57 7.67 -1.51
C GLN A 39 -5.07 6.24 -1.74
N ILE A 40 -5.63 5.30 -0.99
CA ILE A 40 -5.36 3.87 -1.13
C ILE A 40 -6.59 3.22 -1.77
N VAL A 41 -6.38 2.63 -2.95
CA VAL A 41 -7.42 1.89 -3.69
C VAL A 41 -7.16 0.40 -3.53
N TRP A 42 -7.93 -0.24 -2.64
CA TRP A 42 -7.84 -1.67 -2.40
C TRP A 42 -8.30 -2.47 -3.62
N LYS A 43 -7.45 -3.39 -4.11
CA LYS A 43 -7.78 -4.33 -5.19
C LYS A 43 -8.34 -5.64 -4.66
N THR A 44 -7.84 -6.07 -3.52
CA THR A 44 -8.39 -7.18 -2.75
C THR A 44 -9.41 -6.62 -1.77
N ALA A 45 -10.58 -7.24 -1.66
CA ALA A 45 -11.56 -6.82 -0.67
C ALA A 45 -10.91 -6.89 0.73
N PRO A 46 -10.83 -5.77 1.47
CA PRO A 46 -10.34 -5.83 2.84
C PRO A 46 -11.30 -6.73 3.60
N SER A 47 -10.80 -7.91 3.98
CA SER A 47 -11.53 -8.76 4.93
C SER A 47 -11.85 -7.89 6.15
N ASN A 48 -13.08 -7.91 6.65
CA ASN A 48 -13.58 -7.23 7.87
C ASN A 48 -12.74 -7.46 9.17
N GLN A 49 -11.58 -8.10 9.05
CA GLN A 49 -10.68 -8.48 10.12
C GLN A 49 -9.63 -7.42 10.46
N ILE A 50 -9.56 -6.30 9.73
CA ILE A 50 -8.54 -5.26 9.96
C ILE A 50 -9.22 -3.90 10.13
N ASP A 51 -8.74 -3.13 11.11
CA ASP A 51 -9.03 -1.71 11.22
C ASP A 51 -8.33 -0.98 10.07
N GLU A 52 -9.12 -0.59 9.08
CA GLU A 52 -8.65 0.07 7.86
C GLU A 52 -7.85 1.34 8.19
N THR A 53 -8.25 2.08 9.23
CA THR A 53 -7.60 3.34 9.61
C THR A 53 -6.16 3.10 10.07
N GLN A 54 -5.98 2.13 10.98
CA GLN A 54 -4.66 1.79 11.51
C GLN A 54 -3.74 1.23 10.41
N LEU A 55 -4.31 0.47 9.46
CA LEU A 55 -3.57 -0.07 8.33
C LEU A 55 -3.12 1.04 7.36
N ILE A 56 -4.01 2.00 7.08
CA ILE A 56 -3.72 3.18 6.25
C ILE A 56 -2.57 3.99 6.88
N ASP A 57 -2.65 4.31 8.17
CA ASP A 57 -1.58 5.05 8.88
C ASP A 57 -0.23 4.32 8.78
N TYR A 58 -0.23 3.01 9.00
CA TYR A 58 0.99 2.21 8.90
C TYR A 58 1.57 2.19 7.47
N ILE A 59 0.71 2.12 6.43
CA ILE A 59 1.14 2.21 5.04
C ILE A 59 1.71 3.60 4.73
N HIS A 60 1.12 4.67 5.23
CA HIS A 60 1.65 6.03 5.08
C HIS A 60 3.07 6.16 5.67
N GLU A 61 3.29 5.62 6.86
CA GLU A 61 4.63 5.57 7.46
C GLU A 61 5.62 4.78 6.59
N LEU A 62 5.24 3.59 6.10
CA LEU A 62 6.09 2.79 5.21
C LEU A 62 6.43 3.50 3.90
N MET A 63 5.46 4.22 3.32
CA MET A 63 5.64 4.98 2.09
C MET A 63 6.57 6.18 2.29
N LEU A 64 6.58 6.82 3.47
CA LEU A 64 7.55 7.88 3.79
C LEU A 64 8.99 7.37 3.70
N PHE A 65 9.26 6.15 4.17
CA PHE A 65 10.59 5.54 4.04
C PHE A 65 10.94 5.14 2.60
N HIS A 66 9.97 4.84 1.74
CA HIS A 66 10.23 4.37 0.36
C HIS A 66 10.24 5.49 -0.71
N VAL A 67 9.54 6.60 -0.48
CA VAL A 67 9.37 7.66 -1.50
C VAL A 67 10.37 8.81 -1.32
N TYR A 68 10.94 8.97 -0.12
CA TYR A 68 11.84 10.08 0.21
C TYR A 68 13.33 9.68 0.38
N GLU A 69 13.72 8.44 0.06
CA GLU A 69 15.13 8.02 -0.06
C GLU A 69 15.61 7.91 -1.51
#